data_AF-A0A9E8EFI4-F1
#
_entry.id   AF-A0A9E8EFI4-F1
#
_cell.length_a   1.000
_cell.length_b   1.000
_cell.length_c   1.000
_cell.angle_alpha   90.00
_cell.angle_beta   90.00
_cell.angle_gamma   90.00
#
_symmetry.space_group_name_H-M   'P 1'
#
loop_
_entity.id
_entity.type
_entity.pdbx_description
1 polymer ?
#
loop_
_entity_poly.entity_id
_entity_poly.type
_entity_poly.pdbx_seq_one_letter_code
_entity_poly.pdbx_strand_id
1 'polypeptide(L)'
;MKNILQPSVQVLPGSSLFFFFLAIFLLTSPNALAHKVNLFCWYEGTELHGEGYFSGGNPAQNSSIRVYDLENGNLLASCVTSRKGTFTISLEKKVPIKVVLDAGQGHRASWTWNEKNEQAASTENIHTPGVKNKTTAIAAGLVAIVAFFSFLYLWKQRHAD
;
A
#
# COMPACT_ATOMS: atom_id res chain seq x y z
N MET A 1 -61.64 -2.31 23.75
CA MET A 1 -60.60 -2.03 22.74
C MET A 1 -59.64 -1.01 23.35
N LYS A 2 -58.47 -1.46 23.85
CA LYS A 2 -57.51 -0.57 24.51
C LYS A 2 -56.52 -0.07 23.46
N ASN A 3 -56.62 1.22 23.11
CA ASN A 3 -55.62 1.89 22.27
C ASN A 3 -54.33 2.03 23.08
N ILE A 4 -53.32 1.24 22.71
CA ILE A 4 -51.96 1.35 23.24
C ILE A 4 -51.34 2.57 22.56
N LEU A 5 -51.35 3.71 23.27
CA LEU A 5 -50.59 4.89 22.87
C LEU A 5 -49.10 4.52 22.87
N GLN A 6 -48.48 4.49 21.69
CA GLN A 6 -47.04 4.33 21.59
C GLN A 6 -46.36 5.59 22.17
N PRO A 7 -45.36 5.45 23.06
CA PRO A 7 -44.64 6.60 23.57
C PRO A 7 -43.88 7.27 22.40
N SER A 8 -44.26 8.50 22.07
CA SER A 8 -43.49 9.34 21.16
C SER A 8 -42.13 9.62 21.80
N VAL A 9 -41.09 8.96 21.32
CA VAL A 9 -39.71 9.23 21.75
C VAL A 9 -39.34 10.61 21.19
N GLN A 10 -39.52 11.64 22.02
CA GLN A 10 -39.11 13.01 21.74
C GLN A 10 -37.58 13.07 21.82
N VAL A 11 -36.91 13.03 20.67
CA VAL A 11 -35.45 13.13 20.57
C VAL A 11 -35.07 14.57 20.94
N LEU A 12 -34.49 14.77 22.13
CA LEU A 12 -34.08 16.11 22.59
C LEU A 12 -33.12 16.73 21.57
N PRO A 13 -33.23 18.04 21.26
CA PRO A 13 -32.49 18.68 20.16
C PRO A 13 -30.97 18.55 20.28
N GLY A 14 -30.44 18.42 21.51
CA GLY A 14 -29.02 18.18 21.75
C GLY A 14 -28.54 16.78 21.37
N SER A 15 -29.41 15.77 21.41
CA SER A 15 -29.06 14.39 21.03
C SER A 15 -28.89 14.25 19.52
N SER A 16 -29.75 14.89 18.70
CA SER A 16 -29.54 14.96 17.25
C SER A 16 -28.23 15.65 16.88
N LEU A 17 -27.86 16.72 17.60
CA LEU A 17 -26.61 17.42 17.35
C LEU A 17 -25.39 16.57 17.75
N PHE A 18 -25.46 15.85 18.87
CA PHE A 18 -24.44 14.87 19.27
C PHE A 18 -24.27 13.77 18.21
N PHE A 19 -25.37 13.16 17.75
CA PHE A 19 -25.31 12.13 16.70
C PHE A 19 -24.81 12.68 15.36
N PHE A 20 -25.14 13.94 15.02
CA PHE A 20 -24.62 14.61 13.84
C PHE A 20 -23.10 14.81 13.90
N PHE A 21 -22.57 15.33 15.03
CA PHE A 21 -21.13 15.48 15.21
C PHE A 21 -20.40 14.14 15.30
N LEU A 22 -21.01 13.12 15.93
CA LEU A 22 -20.46 11.76 15.98
C LEU A 22 -20.40 11.15 14.57
N ALA A 23 -21.42 11.34 13.74
CA ALA A 23 -21.43 10.87 12.36
C ALA A 23 -20.33 11.56 11.54
N ILE A 24 -20.13 12.87 11.69
CA ILE A 24 -19.03 13.60 11.04
C ILE A 24 -17.67 13.06 11.50
N PHE A 25 -17.49 12.84 12.80
CA PHE A 25 -16.22 12.31 13.35
C PHE A 25 -15.87 10.94 12.75
N LEU A 26 -16.83 10.03 12.65
CA LEU A 26 -16.63 8.69 12.08
C LEU A 26 -16.31 8.73 10.58
N LEU A 27 -16.87 9.69 9.83
CA LEU A 27 -16.57 9.90 8.41
C LEU A 27 -15.15 10.46 8.19
N THR A 28 -14.56 11.09 9.20
CA THR A 28 -13.22 11.70 9.12
C THR A 28 -12.10 10.79 9.62
N SER A 29 -12.33 9.48 9.75
CA SER A 29 -11.29 8.55 10.22
C SER A 29 -10.01 8.70 9.38
N PRO A 30 -8.85 9.03 10.00
CA PRO A 30 -7.60 9.10 9.27
C PRO A 30 -7.26 7.72 8.71
N ASN A 31 -6.61 7.69 7.53
CA ASN A 31 -6.02 6.46 7.02
C ASN A 31 -5.02 5.96 8.06
N ALA A 32 -5.16 4.70 8.49
CA ALA A 32 -4.16 4.06 9.31
C ALA A 32 -2.87 3.99 8.48
N LEU A 33 -1.88 4.80 8.84
CA LEU A 33 -0.54 4.75 8.27
C LEU A 33 0.20 3.54 8.86
N ALA A 34 -0.32 2.35 8.58
CA ALA A 34 0.38 1.12 8.92
C ALA A 34 1.73 1.15 8.21
N HIS A 35 2.81 1.00 8.99
CA HIS A 35 4.15 1.08 8.42
C HIS A 35 4.27 -0.05 7.40
N LYS A 36 4.68 0.28 6.18
CA LYS A 36 4.78 -0.74 5.13
C LYS A 36 5.88 -1.74 5.52
N VAL A 37 5.57 -3.03 5.42
CA VAL A 37 6.57 -4.10 5.41
C VAL A 37 6.81 -4.52 3.96
N ASN A 38 8.07 -4.82 3.63
CA ASN A 38 8.48 -5.27 2.31
C ASN A 38 8.95 -6.72 2.41
N LEU A 39 8.73 -7.48 1.35
CA LEU A 39 9.13 -8.87 1.21
C LEU A 39 9.77 -9.04 -0.16
N PHE A 40 11.00 -9.53 -0.17
CA PHE A 40 11.73 -9.91 -1.38
C PHE A 40 12.02 -11.39 -1.32
N CYS A 41 11.81 -12.08 -2.42
CA CYS A 41 12.15 -13.49 -2.55
C CYS A 41 12.83 -13.74 -3.88
N TRP A 42 13.63 -14.78 -3.95
CA TRP A 42 14.30 -15.26 -5.14
C TRP A 42 14.57 -16.75 -5.03
N TYR A 43 14.79 -17.41 -6.17
CA TYR A 43 15.19 -18.81 -6.19
C TYR A 43 16.70 -18.94 -6.37
N GLU A 44 17.31 -19.82 -5.60
CA GLU A 44 18.66 -20.35 -5.82
C GLU A 44 18.53 -21.87 -6.02
N GLY A 45 18.61 -22.31 -7.27
CA GLY A 45 18.24 -23.69 -7.62
C GLY A 45 16.78 -24.00 -7.28
N THR A 46 16.55 -24.98 -6.39
CA THR A 46 15.23 -25.37 -5.86
C THR A 46 14.90 -24.73 -4.51
N GLU A 47 15.79 -23.91 -3.98
CA GLU A 47 15.59 -23.22 -2.70
C GLU A 47 14.99 -21.85 -2.94
N LEU A 48 13.89 -21.57 -2.24
CA LEU A 48 13.28 -20.27 -2.16
C LEU A 48 13.90 -19.51 -0.99
N HIS A 49 14.61 -18.44 -1.31
CA HIS A 49 15.15 -17.51 -0.33
C HIS A 49 14.25 -16.29 -0.26
N GLY A 50 14.23 -15.64 0.90
CA GLY A 50 13.65 -14.32 0.99
C GLY A 50 14.05 -13.55 2.24
N GLU A 51 13.73 -12.27 2.20
CA GLU A 51 13.98 -11.32 3.27
C GLU A 51 12.80 -10.37 3.44
N GLY A 52 12.49 -10.08 4.70
CA GLY A 52 11.45 -9.16 5.11
C GLY A 52 12.03 -7.99 5.90
N TYR A 53 11.60 -6.77 5.58
CA TYR A 53 12.03 -5.56 6.28
C TYR A 53 10.94 -4.49 6.30
N PHE A 54 10.88 -3.73 7.39
CA PHE A 54 10.02 -2.56 7.50
C PHE A 54 10.59 -1.40 6.68
N SER A 55 9.77 -0.43 6.28
CA SER A 55 10.23 0.75 5.52
C SER A 55 11.37 1.53 6.16
N GLY A 56 11.55 1.42 7.48
CA GLY A 56 12.70 2.01 8.19
C GLY A 56 14.01 1.20 8.06
N GLY A 57 14.03 0.11 7.29
CA GLY A 57 15.18 -0.77 7.09
C GLY A 57 15.35 -1.85 8.17
N ASN A 58 14.59 -1.78 9.27
CA ASN A 58 14.65 -2.80 10.32
C ASN A 58 14.15 -4.15 9.78
N PRO A 59 14.84 -5.27 10.07
CA PRO A 59 14.40 -6.58 9.65
C PRO A 59 13.08 -6.96 10.32
N ALA A 60 12.19 -7.61 9.56
CA ALA A 60 10.97 -8.20 10.06
C ALA A 60 11.33 -9.54 10.73
N GLN A 61 11.81 -9.49 11.97
CA GLN A 61 12.24 -10.67 12.73
C GLN A 61 11.05 -11.46 13.26
N ASN A 62 11.23 -12.77 13.44
CA ASN A 62 10.22 -13.67 14.02
C ASN A 62 8.81 -13.53 13.38
N SER A 63 8.77 -13.19 12.10
CA SER A 63 7.54 -12.93 11.35
C SER A 63 7.11 -14.20 10.61
N SER A 64 5.81 -14.46 10.54
CA SER A 64 5.28 -15.66 9.89
C SER A 64 5.46 -15.56 8.38
N ILE A 65 6.01 -16.61 7.78
CA ILE A 65 6.06 -16.81 6.34
C ILE A 65 5.16 -17.99 5.98
N ARG A 66 4.33 -17.82 4.96
CA ARG A 66 3.51 -18.88 4.37
C ARG A 66 3.64 -18.85 2.86
N VAL A 67 3.92 -20.01 2.28
CA VAL A 67 4.06 -20.21 0.84
C VAL A 67 2.85 -20.98 0.35
N TYR A 68 2.11 -20.40 -0.57
CA TYR A 68 0.93 -20.98 -1.17
C TYR A 68 1.15 -21.29 -2.63
N ASP A 69 0.59 -22.40 -3.09
CA ASP A 69 0.41 -22.68 -4.51
C ASP A 69 -0.64 -21.71 -5.08
N LEU A 70 -0.33 -21.04 -6.20
CA LEU A 70 -1.24 -20.07 -6.82
C LEU A 70 -2.39 -20.73 -7.57
N GLU A 71 -2.22 -21.95 -8.06
CA GLU A 71 -3.20 -22.63 -8.90
C GLU A 71 -4.34 -23.19 -8.05
N ASN A 72 -4.01 -23.84 -6.94
CA ASN A 72 -4.98 -24.51 -6.07
C ASN A 72 -5.17 -23.82 -4.71
N GLY A 73 -4.31 -22.88 -4.32
CA GLY A 73 -4.39 -22.16 -3.06
C GLY A 73 -3.85 -22.92 -1.84
N ASN A 74 -3.27 -24.11 -2.03
CA ASN A 74 -2.78 -24.96 -0.94
C ASN A 74 -1.54 -24.35 -0.27
N LEU A 75 -1.44 -24.52 1.05
CA LEU A 75 -0.22 -24.18 1.78
C LEU A 75 0.86 -25.22 1.47
N LEU A 76 1.93 -24.80 0.81
CA LEU A 76 3.08 -25.64 0.46
C LEU A 76 4.10 -25.71 1.60
N ALA A 77 4.35 -24.58 2.26
CA ALA A 77 5.31 -24.49 3.35
C ALA A 77 5.02 -23.30 4.27
N SER A 78 5.52 -23.36 5.50
CA SER A 78 5.49 -22.25 6.44
C SER A 78 6.76 -22.22 7.29
N CYS A 79 7.26 -21.03 7.57
CA CYS A 79 8.38 -20.84 8.47
C CYS A 79 8.28 -19.49 9.19
N VAL A 80 9.34 -19.13 9.91
CA VAL A 80 9.46 -17.86 10.60
C VAL A 80 10.78 -17.21 10.20
N THR A 81 10.78 -15.91 9.97
CA THR A 81 12.00 -15.16 9.63
C THR A 81 13.01 -15.15 10.78
N SER A 82 14.29 -15.16 10.42
CA SER A 82 15.42 -15.09 11.35
C SER A 82 15.55 -13.70 12.00
N ARG A 83 16.53 -13.55 12.91
CA ARG A 83 16.93 -12.24 13.47
C ARG A 83 17.39 -11.22 12.42
N LYS A 84 17.79 -11.68 11.22
CA LYS A 84 18.14 -10.82 10.09
C LYS A 84 16.94 -10.55 9.17
N GLY A 85 15.75 -11.05 9.50
CA GLY A 85 14.56 -10.92 8.65
C GLY A 85 14.53 -11.88 7.48
N THR A 86 15.46 -12.83 7.41
CA THR A 86 15.61 -13.77 6.27
C THR A 86 14.94 -15.12 6.52
N PHE A 87 14.63 -15.84 5.45
CA PHE A 87 14.18 -17.24 5.49
C PHE A 87 14.65 -18.00 4.23
N THR A 88 14.71 -19.33 4.35
CA THR A 88 14.98 -20.25 3.24
C THR A 88 14.03 -21.44 3.35
N ILE A 89 13.44 -21.85 2.23
CA ILE A 89 12.54 -22.99 2.12
C ILE A 89 12.92 -23.79 0.86
N SER A 90 13.23 -25.07 1.00
CA SER A 90 13.43 -25.95 -0.15
C SER A 90 12.06 -26.43 -0.65
N LEU A 91 11.78 -26.22 -1.95
CA LEU A 91 10.56 -26.70 -2.60
C LEU A 91 10.92 -27.84 -3.56
N GLU A 92 10.13 -28.92 -3.56
CA GLU A 92 10.39 -30.08 -4.43
C GLU A 92 10.35 -29.72 -5.92
N LYS A 93 9.53 -28.73 -6.30
CA LYS A 93 9.36 -28.24 -7.66
C LYS A 93 9.13 -26.72 -7.66
N LYS A 94 9.63 -26.05 -8.69
CA LYS A 94 9.25 -24.67 -8.98
C LYS A 94 7.85 -24.65 -9.58
N VAL A 95 6.86 -24.32 -8.76
CA VAL A 95 5.47 -24.11 -9.18
C VAL A 95 5.10 -22.64 -8.99
N PRO A 96 4.07 -22.11 -9.67
CA PRO A 96 3.58 -20.77 -9.41
C PRO A 96 3.19 -20.63 -7.93
N ILE A 97 3.82 -19.70 -7.20
CA ILE A 97 3.64 -19.55 -5.76
C ILE A 97 3.35 -18.11 -5.33
N LYS A 98 2.65 -17.99 -4.21
CA LYS A 98 2.50 -16.76 -3.43
C LYS A 98 3.11 -16.93 -2.05
N VAL A 99 4.13 -16.13 -1.76
CA VAL A 99 4.72 -16.01 -0.43
C VAL A 99 4.01 -14.88 0.29
N VAL A 100 3.63 -15.11 1.54
CA VAL A 100 3.00 -14.13 2.42
C VAL A 100 3.84 -14.00 3.67
N LEU A 101 4.29 -12.77 3.95
CA LEU A 101 4.89 -12.38 5.21
C LEU A 101 3.85 -11.67 6.07
N ASP A 102 3.71 -12.11 7.30
CA ASP A 102 2.87 -11.49 8.33
C ASP A 102 3.73 -11.19 9.57
N ALA A 103 4.00 -9.89 9.76
CA ALA A 103 4.76 -9.35 10.90
C ALA A 103 3.85 -8.85 12.03
N GLY A 104 2.54 -9.13 11.97
CA GLY A 104 1.57 -8.75 12.99
C GLY A 104 1.09 -7.29 12.88
N GLN A 105 0.04 -6.96 13.65
CA GLN A 105 -0.54 -5.60 13.71
C GLN A 105 -0.91 -5.00 12.33
N GLY A 106 -1.26 -5.84 11.36
CA GLY A 106 -1.58 -5.42 9.99
C GLY A 106 -0.37 -5.24 9.06
N HIS A 107 0.85 -5.50 9.54
CA HIS A 107 2.06 -5.50 8.71
C HIS A 107 2.13 -6.78 7.89
N ARG A 108 1.64 -6.72 6.66
CA ARG A 108 1.61 -7.86 5.75
C ARG A 108 2.16 -7.49 4.38
N ALA A 109 3.01 -8.35 3.84
CA ALA A 109 3.49 -8.27 2.46
C ALA A 109 3.26 -9.61 1.74
N SER A 110 3.15 -9.54 0.42
CA SER A 110 3.13 -10.74 -0.40
C SER A 110 4.00 -10.59 -1.63
N TRP A 111 4.62 -11.68 -2.02
CA TRP A 111 5.44 -11.80 -3.21
C TRP A 111 4.93 -12.99 -4.04
N THR A 112 4.90 -12.84 -5.36
CA THR A 112 4.30 -13.82 -6.26
C THR A 112 5.31 -14.18 -7.34
N TRP A 113 5.50 -15.48 -7.55
CA TRP A 113 6.36 -15.99 -8.61
C TRP A 113 5.60 -16.90 -9.56
N ASN A 114 5.88 -16.71 -10.84
CA ASN A 114 5.57 -17.62 -11.93
C ASN A 114 6.72 -17.49 -12.95
N GLU A 115 6.85 -18.46 -13.86
CA GLU A 115 7.97 -18.49 -14.82
C GLU A 115 8.08 -17.23 -15.69
N LYS A 116 6.96 -16.59 -16.02
CA LYS A 116 6.92 -15.36 -16.83
C LYS A 116 7.55 -14.17 -16.10
N ASN A 117 7.40 -14.10 -14.78
CA ASN A 117 7.94 -13.01 -13.96
C ASN A 117 9.47 -13.06 -13.87
N GLU A 118 10.05 -14.27 -13.86
CA GLU A 118 11.51 -14.47 -13.79
C GLU A 118 12.20 -14.01 -15.09
N GLN A 119 11.59 -14.30 -16.24
CA GLN A 119 12.09 -13.86 -17.56
C GLN A 119 12.04 -12.34 -17.77
N ALA A 120 11.07 -11.66 -17.15
CA ALA A 120 10.99 -10.20 -17.17
C ALA A 120 12.15 -9.57 -16.36
N ALA A 121 12.49 -10.14 -15.20
CA ALA A 121 13.60 -9.67 -14.37
C ALA A 121 14.98 -9.92 -15.01
N SER A 122 15.14 -11.00 -15.79
CA SER A 122 16.37 -11.26 -16.55
C SER A 122 16.51 -10.39 -17.80
N THR A 123 15.40 -9.87 -18.34
CA THR A 123 15.41 -9.01 -19.53
C THR A 123 15.62 -7.53 -19.18
N GLU A 124 15.35 -7.11 -17.93
CA GLU A 124 15.51 -5.72 -17.49
C GLU A 124 16.97 -5.31 -17.17
N ASN A 125 17.94 -6.23 -17.22
CA ASN A 125 19.36 -5.90 -16.98
C ASN A 125 20.17 -5.52 -18.24
N ILE A 126 19.54 -5.43 -19.43
CA ILE A 126 20.16 -4.80 -20.61
C ILE A 126 19.15 -3.84 -21.28
N HIS A 127 18.62 -2.88 -20.52
CA HIS A 127 18.22 -1.59 -21.09
C HIS A 127 18.13 -0.57 -19.96
N THR A 128 18.97 0.45 -20.00
CA THR A 128 18.75 1.70 -19.27
C THR A 128 17.29 2.11 -19.46
N PRO A 129 16.46 2.22 -18.41
CA PRO A 129 15.10 2.68 -18.59
C PRO A 129 15.21 4.12 -19.06
N GLY A 130 14.78 4.33 -20.31
CA GLY A 130 14.59 5.64 -20.89
C GLY A 130 13.89 6.52 -19.88
N VAL A 131 14.56 7.62 -19.53
CA VAL A 131 14.00 8.70 -18.72
C VAL A 131 12.65 9.06 -19.33
N LYS A 132 11.55 8.62 -18.70
CA LYS A 132 10.24 9.23 -18.92
C LYS A 132 10.40 10.67 -18.45
N ASN A 133 10.64 11.52 -19.43
CA ASN A 133 10.82 12.96 -19.37
C ASN A 133 9.73 13.64 -18.55
N LYS A 134 9.95 13.72 -17.24
CA LYS A 134 9.27 14.67 -16.32
C LYS A 134 9.49 16.14 -16.71
N THR A 135 10.30 16.40 -17.75
CA THR A 135 10.58 17.72 -18.33
C THR A 135 9.33 18.42 -18.87
N THR A 136 8.37 17.68 -19.44
CA THR A 136 7.16 18.29 -20.02
C THR A 136 6.20 18.80 -18.93
N ALA A 137 6.08 18.09 -17.81
CA ALA A 137 5.22 18.50 -16.70
C ALA A 137 5.81 19.70 -15.92
N ILE A 138 7.14 19.73 -15.74
CA ILE A 138 7.83 20.85 -15.11
C ILE A 138 7.75 22.11 -16.00
N ALA A 139 7.91 21.97 -17.32
CA ALA A 139 7.78 23.08 -18.26
C ALA A 139 6.36 23.68 -18.28
N ALA A 140 5.32 22.84 -18.28
CA ALA A 140 3.93 23.30 -18.22
C ALA A 140 3.63 24.06 -16.91
N GLY A 141 4.16 23.58 -15.78
CA GLY A 141 4.04 24.27 -14.49
C GLY A 141 4.68 25.65 -14.50
N LEU A 142 5.90 25.78 -15.04
CA LEU A 142 6.60 27.06 -15.13
C LEU A 142 5.88 28.08 -16.03
N VAL A 143 5.34 27.64 -17.17
CA VAL A 143 4.57 28.53 -18.07
C VAL A 143 3.30 29.05 -17.39
N ALA A 144 2.57 28.19 -16.66
CA ALA A 144 1.37 28.60 -15.94
C ALA A 144 1.68 29.63 -14.84
N ILE A 145 2.79 29.46 -14.11
CA ILE A 145 3.24 30.40 -13.08
C ILE A 145 3.58 31.76 -13.71
N VAL A 146 4.38 31.78 -14.79
CA VAL A 146 4.76 33.03 -15.47
C VAL A 146 3.53 33.75 -16.03
N ALA A 147 2.60 33.02 -16.66
CA ALA A 147 1.35 33.60 -17.16
C ALA A 147 0.50 34.21 -16.03
N PHE A 148 0.38 33.51 -14.89
CA PHE A 148 -0.37 33.99 -13.74
C PHE A 148 0.23 35.28 -13.16
N PHE A 149 1.54 35.32 -12.93
CA PHE A 149 2.19 36.53 -12.42
C PHE A 149 2.20 37.69 -13.42
N SER A 150 2.30 37.41 -14.73
CA SER A 150 2.20 38.42 -15.78
C SER A 150 0.79 39.03 -15.82
N PHE A 151 -0.25 38.20 -15.69
CA PHE A 151 -1.62 38.65 -15.56
C PHE A 151 -1.82 39.51 -14.30
N LEU A 152 -1.33 39.06 -13.14
CA LEU A 152 -1.41 39.85 -11.90
C LEU A 152 -0.67 41.18 -12.02
N TYR A 153 0.48 41.21 -12.68
CA TYR A 153 1.25 42.43 -12.91
C TYR A 153 0.49 43.43 -13.79
N LEU A 154 -0.08 42.97 -14.90
CA LEU A 154 -0.90 43.81 -15.79
C LEU A 154 -2.20 44.25 -15.11
N TRP A 155 -2.81 43.37 -14.31
CA TRP A 155 -3.99 43.71 -13.52
C TRP A 155 -3.66 44.81 -12.50
N LYS A 156 -2.57 44.66 -11.76
CA LYS A 156 -2.09 45.70 -10.83
C LYS A 156 -1.82 47.02 -11.56
N GLN A 157 -1.17 47.00 -12.73
CA GLN A 157 -0.91 48.22 -13.49
C GLN A 157 -2.18 48.94 -13.98
N ARG A 158 -3.25 48.19 -14.29
CA ARG A 158 -4.54 48.76 -14.73
C ARG A 158 -5.39 49.35 -13.60
N HIS A 159 -5.10 49.00 -12.36
CA HIS A 159 -5.85 49.45 -11.18
C HIS A 159 -4.97 50.23 -10.19
N ALA A 160 -3.79 50.66 -10.62
CA ALA A 160 -2.94 51.58 -9.88
C ALA A 160 -3.17 53.00 -10.41
N ASP A 161 -4.37 53.51 -10.16
CA ASP A 161 -4.72 54.94 -10.18
C ASP A 161 -4.98 55.40 -8.74
#